data_AF-A0A2T0N597-F1
#
_entry.id   AF-A0A2T0N597-F1
#
_cell.length_a   1.000
_cell.length_b   1.000
_cell.length_c   1.000
_cell.angle_alpha   90.00
_cell.angle_beta   90.00
_cell.angle_gamma   90.00
#
_symmetry.space_group_name_H-M   'P 1'
#
loop_
_entity.id
_entity.type
_entity.pdbx_description
1 polymer ?
#
loop_
_entity_poly.entity_id
_entity_poly.type
_entity_poly.pdbx_seq_one_letter_code
_entity_poly.pdbx_strand_id
1 'polypeptide(L)'
;MSERGEPTREEKIRDALSAAPRFIAETATVLDSDMKTVLREGSPDWICMPTPPGQPAPGPMCLDPTWMQFVKEVMQGKTPTIDRIGISYMLMGETGADFDDVFATQPPEGKDWYRAGPHEMFCFPQGTGHILQGIGHDPSSGQPYVRPVPGAEPMLVVPVAKPGETACGCPSDCPCCRNNSAGSGSESSA
;
A
#
# COMPACT_ATOMS: atom_id res chain seq x y z
N MET A 1 -26.28 -11.89 -1.72
CA MET A 1 -25.54 -10.84 -1.00
C MET A 1 -25.16 -11.44 0.34
N SER A 2 -23.88 -11.74 0.56
CA SER A 2 -23.46 -12.40 1.80
C SER A 2 -23.32 -11.33 2.88
N GLU A 3 -24.21 -11.35 3.86
CA GLU A 3 -24.06 -10.59 5.10
C GLU A 3 -22.82 -11.11 5.84
N ARG A 4 -21.65 -10.56 5.51
CA ARG A 4 -20.50 -10.66 6.41
C ARG A 4 -20.84 -9.73 7.59
N GLY A 5 -21.09 -10.33 8.75
CA GLY A 5 -21.09 -9.58 10.01
C GLY A 5 -19.75 -8.86 10.20
N GLU A 6 -19.70 -7.94 11.17
CA GLU A 6 -18.46 -7.22 11.47
C GLU A 6 -17.29 -8.20 11.68
N PRO A 7 -16.10 -7.94 11.09
CA PRO A 7 -14.95 -8.81 11.28
C PRO A 7 -14.59 -8.93 12.76
N THR A 8 -14.32 -10.15 13.20
CA THR A 8 -13.80 -10.41 14.55
C THR A 8 -12.45 -9.72 14.77
N ARG A 9 -12.08 -9.51 16.04
CA ARG A 9 -10.78 -8.94 16.39
C ARG A 9 -9.62 -9.73 15.75
N GLU A 10 -9.69 -11.05 15.76
CA GLU A 10 -8.66 -11.92 15.18
C GLU A 10 -8.59 -11.82 13.65
N GLU A 11 -9.73 -11.64 12.97
CA GLU A 11 -9.78 -11.38 11.52
C GLU A 11 -9.16 -10.03 11.17
N LYS A 12 -9.47 -8.97 11.95
CA LYS A 12 -8.85 -7.65 11.77
C LYS A 12 -7.34 -7.71 11.97
N ILE A 13 -6.87 -8.41 13.01
CA ILE A 13 -5.43 -8.58 13.25
C ILE A 13 -4.78 -9.31 12.06
N ARG A 14 -5.37 -10.40 11.58
CA ARG A 14 -4.83 -11.15 10.45
C ARG A 14 -4.75 -10.29 9.18
N ASP A 15 -5.79 -9.52 8.91
CA ASP A 15 -5.85 -8.63 7.76
C ASP A 15 -4.78 -7.52 7.86
N ALA A 16 -4.72 -6.81 8.99
CA ALA A 16 -3.72 -5.77 9.22
C ALA A 16 -2.27 -6.25 8.99
N LEU A 17 -1.95 -7.45 9.47
CA LEU A 17 -0.61 -8.01 9.37
C LEU A 17 -0.24 -8.51 7.97
N SER A 18 -1.22 -8.76 7.11
CA SER A 18 -0.97 -9.10 5.71
C SER A 18 -0.41 -7.92 4.90
N ALA A 19 -0.51 -6.69 5.42
CA ALA A 19 0.01 -5.50 4.77
C ALA A 19 1.54 -5.46 4.69
N ALA A 20 2.27 -6.18 5.54
CA ALA A 20 3.70 -5.99 5.77
C ALA A 20 4.53 -7.26 5.53
N PRO A 21 5.84 -7.13 5.26
CA PRO A 21 6.76 -8.26 5.28
C PRO A 21 6.68 -9.02 6.60
N ARG A 22 6.89 -10.34 6.54
CA ARG A 22 6.73 -11.24 7.69
C ARG A 22 7.46 -10.77 8.94
N PHE A 23 8.72 -10.33 8.82
CA PHE A 23 9.53 -9.90 9.98
C PHE A 23 8.99 -8.61 10.65
N ILE A 24 8.31 -7.75 9.90
CA ILE A 24 7.59 -6.58 10.45
C ILE A 24 6.28 -7.05 11.09
N ALA A 25 5.50 -7.85 10.38
CA ALA A 25 4.21 -8.35 10.84
C ALA A 25 4.31 -9.17 12.15
N GLU A 26 5.42 -9.87 12.37
CA GLU A 26 5.66 -10.64 13.61
C GLU A 26 5.76 -9.76 14.85
N THR A 27 6.22 -8.51 14.71
CA THR A 27 6.50 -7.62 15.86
C THR A 27 5.62 -6.37 15.91
N ALA A 28 4.95 -5.99 14.81
CA ALA A 28 4.20 -4.73 14.72
C ALA A 28 3.06 -4.59 15.75
N THR A 29 2.83 -3.37 16.21
CA THR A 29 1.59 -3.00 16.89
C THR A 29 0.44 -3.00 15.88
N VAL A 30 -0.73 -3.48 16.29
CA VAL A 30 -1.94 -3.46 15.45
C VAL A 30 -2.99 -2.56 16.07
N LEU A 31 -3.41 -1.53 15.32
CA LEU A 31 -4.55 -0.68 15.64
C LEU A 31 -5.76 -1.08 14.80
N ASP A 32 -6.97 -0.80 15.29
CA ASP A 32 -8.18 -0.87 14.48
C ASP A 32 -8.21 0.29 13.46
N SER A 33 -9.15 0.21 12.53
CA SER A 33 -9.44 1.21 11.50
C SER A 33 -9.77 2.62 12.05
N ASP A 34 -10.05 2.75 13.35
CA ASP A 34 -10.25 4.03 14.04
C ASP A 34 -8.95 4.74 14.44
N MET A 35 -7.79 4.11 14.18
CA MET A 35 -6.43 4.56 14.55
C MET A 35 -6.22 4.81 16.05
N LYS A 36 -7.07 4.26 16.92
CA LYS A 36 -7.07 4.51 18.37
C LYS A 36 -7.11 3.21 19.17
N THR A 37 -7.94 2.27 18.75
CA THR A 37 -8.15 1.02 19.47
C THR A 37 -7.00 0.07 19.20
N VAL A 38 -6.25 -0.30 20.24
CA VAL A 38 -5.17 -1.29 20.13
C VAL A 38 -5.76 -2.69 20.05
N LEU A 39 -5.57 -3.36 18.91
CA LEU A 39 -5.96 -4.75 18.72
C LEU A 39 -4.85 -5.70 19.15
N ARG A 40 -3.58 -5.34 18.98
CA ARG A 40 -2.43 -6.14 19.43
C ARG A 40 -1.26 -5.24 19.79
N GLU A 41 -0.72 -5.42 21.00
CA GLU A 41 0.52 -4.76 21.42
C GLU A 41 1.73 -5.36 20.71
N GLY A 42 2.72 -4.52 20.38
CA GLY A 42 3.94 -4.91 19.68
C GLY A 42 5.02 -3.83 19.78
N SER A 43 5.98 -3.86 18.86
CA SER A 43 6.94 -2.78 18.66
C SER A 43 6.22 -1.53 18.14
N PRO A 44 6.59 -0.33 18.61
CA PRO A 44 6.09 0.92 18.07
C PRO A 44 6.75 1.29 16.72
N ASP A 45 7.76 0.55 16.26
CA ASP A 45 8.47 0.82 15.01
C ASP A 45 7.60 0.61 13.77
N TRP A 46 6.53 -0.18 13.91
CA TRP A 46 5.56 -0.44 12.85
C TRP A 46 4.16 -0.56 13.43
N ILE A 47 3.23 0.16 12.82
CA ILE A 47 1.83 0.18 13.20
C ILE A 47 1.01 -0.29 12.00
N CYS A 48 0.44 -1.49 12.10
CA CYS A 48 -0.42 -2.04 11.08
C CYS A 48 -1.90 -1.80 11.40
N MET A 49 -2.70 -1.55 10.37
CA MET A 49 -4.15 -1.31 10.46
C MET A 49 -4.87 -2.18 9.44
N PRO A 50 -6.04 -2.74 9.80
CA PRO A 50 -6.83 -3.54 8.89
C PRO A 50 -7.42 -2.67 7.78
N THR A 51 -7.91 -3.33 6.74
CA THR A 51 -8.73 -2.76 5.68
C THR A 51 -9.86 -1.93 6.30
N PRO A 52 -9.99 -0.64 5.93
CA PRO A 52 -11.08 0.19 6.39
C PRO A 52 -12.45 -0.40 6.05
N PRO A 53 -13.46 -0.23 6.92
CA PRO A 53 -14.81 -0.74 6.66
C PRO A 53 -15.40 -0.11 5.39
N GLY A 54 -16.17 -0.89 4.64
CA GLY A 54 -16.84 -0.42 3.41
C GLY A 54 -15.98 -0.47 2.14
N GLN A 55 -14.71 -0.87 2.23
CA GLN A 55 -13.87 -1.05 1.05
C GLN A 55 -14.29 -2.30 0.24
N PRO A 56 -14.29 -2.23 -1.10
CA PRO A 56 -14.70 -3.34 -1.97
C PRO A 56 -13.64 -4.45 -2.07
N ALA A 57 -12.41 -4.19 -1.63
CA ALA A 57 -11.30 -5.15 -1.63
C ALA A 57 -10.38 -4.91 -0.40
N PRO A 58 -9.55 -5.89 -0.01
CA PRO A 58 -8.54 -5.71 1.02
C PRO A 58 -7.62 -4.53 0.68
N GLY A 59 -7.32 -3.72 1.68
CA GLY A 59 -6.36 -2.62 1.64
C GLY A 59 -5.77 -2.35 3.03
N PRO A 60 -5.26 -3.38 3.74
CA PRO A 60 -4.58 -3.16 4.99
C PRO A 60 -3.25 -2.43 4.74
N MET A 61 -2.80 -1.69 5.74
CA MET A 61 -1.60 -0.86 5.64
C MET A 61 -0.74 -1.01 6.89
N CYS A 62 0.58 -0.90 6.74
CA CYS A 62 1.50 -0.88 7.86
C CYS A 62 2.50 0.25 7.75
N LEU A 63 2.55 1.09 8.78
CA LEU A 63 3.20 2.39 8.77
C LEU A 63 4.35 2.44 9.75
N ASP A 64 5.45 3.06 9.36
CA ASP A 64 6.45 3.51 10.33
C ASP A 64 5.95 4.75 11.12
N PRO A 65 6.64 5.18 12.19
CA PRO A 65 6.23 6.32 12.99
C PRO A 65 6.17 7.65 12.22
N THR A 66 7.04 7.82 11.22
CA THR A 66 7.10 9.06 10.42
C THR A 66 5.93 9.15 9.46
N TRP A 67 5.60 8.05 8.79
CA TRP A 67 4.40 7.94 7.98
C TRP A 67 3.14 8.16 8.83
N MET A 68 3.10 7.56 10.02
CA MET A 68 1.99 7.75 10.96
C MET A 68 1.83 9.23 11.36
N GLN A 69 2.92 9.95 11.59
CA GLN A 69 2.88 11.40 11.81
C GLN A 69 2.32 12.12 10.57
N PHE A 70 2.86 11.84 9.39
CA PHE A 70 2.44 12.44 8.12
C PHE A 70 0.92 12.30 7.92
N VAL A 71 0.39 11.08 8.00
CA VAL A 71 -1.05 10.81 7.82
C VAL A 71 -1.89 11.58 8.84
N LYS A 72 -1.48 11.58 10.12
CA LYS A 72 -2.21 12.32 11.17
C LYS A 72 -2.26 13.81 10.89
N GLU A 73 -1.18 14.41 10.40
CA GLU A 73 -1.11 15.84 10.08
C GLU A 73 -1.97 16.17 8.85
N VAL A 74 -1.87 15.38 7.78
CA VAL A 74 -2.70 15.55 6.57
C VAL A 74 -4.20 15.41 6.91
N MET A 75 -4.58 14.41 7.69
CA MET A 75 -5.97 14.22 8.15
C MET A 75 -6.50 15.38 9.01
N GLN A 76 -5.60 16.12 9.67
CA GLN A 76 -5.93 17.32 10.43
C GLN A 76 -5.95 18.60 9.58
N GLY A 77 -5.71 18.49 8.26
CA GLY A 77 -5.58 19.63 7.36
C GLY A 77 -4.32 20.46 7.62
N LYS A 78 -3.30 19.87 8.23
CA LYS A 78 -2.02 20.53 8.53
C LYS A 78 -0.97 20.14 7.49
N THR A 79 -0.08 21.08 7.18
CA THR A 79 1.13 20.77 6.43
C THR A 79 2.01 19.83 7.27
N PRO A 80 2.42 18.66 6.74
CA PRO A 80 3.24 17.72 7.48
C PRO A 80 4.60 18.29 7.86
N THR A 81 5.09 17.95 9.05
CA THR A 81 6.35 18.46 9.62
C THR A 81 7.43 17.40 9.77
N ILE A 82 7.31 16.30 9.02
CA ILE A 82 8.29 15.21 9.03
C ILE A 82 9.67 15.68 8.56
N ASP A 83 10.72 15.19 9.22
CA ASP A 83 12.12 15.58 8.99
C ASP A 83 12.95 14.53 8.23
N ARG A 84 12.34 13.36 7.98
CA ARG A 84 12.91 12.23 7.25
C ARG A 84 11.84 11.54 6.42
N ILE A 85 12.28 10.61 5.57
CA ILE A 85 11.38 9.76 4.79
C ILE A 85 10.57 8.88 5.76
N GLY A 86 9.26 8.82 5.55
CA GLY A 86 8.40 7.81 6.14
C GLY A 86 8.09 6.70 5.14
N ILE A 87 7.94 5.48 5.64
CA ILE A 87 7.71 4.28 4.84
C ILE A 87 6.39 3.61 5.25
N SER A 88 5.64 3.15 4.25
CA SER A 88 4.42 2.37 4.41
C SER A 88 4.42 1.14 3.51
N TYR A 89 3.86 0.04 4.01
CA TYR A 89 3.58 -1.19 3.25
C TYR A 89 2.08 -1.39 3.03
N MET A 90 1.72 -1.77 1.81
CA MET A 90 0.38 -2.24 1.42
C MET A 90 0.53 -3.47 0.51
N LEU A 91 1.05 -4.56 1.06
CA LEU A 91 1.40 -5.76 0.29
C LEU A 91 0.19 -6.57 -0.21
N MET A 92 -1.03 -6.22 0.17
CA MET A 92 -2.26 -6.76 -0.42
C MET A 92 -2.81 -5.88 -1.56
N GLY A 93 -2.14 -4.78 -1.87
CA GLY A 93 -2.59 -3.76 -2.81
C GLY A 93 -3.59 -2.79 -2.19
N GLU A 94 -4.17 -1.95 -3.05
CA GLU A 94 -5.17 -0.95 -2.68
C GLU A 94 -6.27 -0.94 -3.75
N THR A 95 -7.50 -0.78 -3.31
CA THR A 95 -8.60 -0.31 -4.18
C THR A 95 -9.11 0.99 -3.60
N GLY A 96 -8.98 2.07 -4.36
CA GLY A 96 -9.33 3.42 -3.91
C GLY A 96 -10.39 4.05 -4.78
N ALA A 97 -11.15 4.96 -4.16
CA ALA A 97 -12.27 5.63 -4.80
C ALA A 97 -11.81 6.71 -5.79
N ASP A 98 -10.86 7.55 -5.37
CA ASP A 98 -10.26 8.59 -6.21
C ASP A 98 -8.75 8.64 -5.99
N PHE A 99 -8.01 8.72 -7.10
CA PHE A 99 -6.56 8.81 -7.05
C PHE A 99 -6.10 10.17 -6.52
N ASP A 100 -6.80 11.24 -6.94
CA ASP A 100 -6.46 12.63 -6.63
C ASP A 100 -7.02 13.09 -5.27
N ASP A 101 -8.02 12.37 -4.73
CA ASP A 101 -8.57 12.58 -3.39
C ASP A 101 -8.38 11.33 -2.52
N VAL A 102 -7.36 11.37 -1.67
CA VAL A 102 -7.00 10.30 -0.72
C VAL A 102 -8.07 10.01 0.32
N PHE A 103 -9.07 10.89 0.50
CA PHE A 103 -10.14 10.74 1.48
C PHE A 103 -11.49 10.38 0.86
N ALA A 104 -11.57 10.27 -0.47
CA ALA A 104 -12.78 9.85 -1.15
C ALA A 104 -13.19 8.44 -0.70
N THR A 105 -14.46 8.26 -0.38
CA THR A 105 -15.03 6.96 0.04
C THR A 105 -15.85 6.28 -1.06
N GLN A 106 -16.11 6.99 -2.16
CA GLN A 106 -16.83 6.52 -3.34
C GLN A 106 -16.22 7.14 -4.60
N PRO A 107 -16.16 6.40 -5.72
CA PRO A 107 -15.67 6.96 -6.97
C PRO A 107 -16.48 8.19 -7.40
N PRO A 108 -15.84 9.19 -8.03
CA PRO A 108 -16.56 10.26 -8.71
C PRO A 108 -17.57 9.72 -9.72
N GLU A 109 -18.63 10.49 -10.00
CA GLU A 109 -19.66 10.08 -10.95
C GLU A 109 -19.07 9.69 -12.31
N GLY A 110 -19.41 8.50 -12.79
CA GLY A 110 -18.92 7.97 -14.06
C GLY A 110 -17.49 7.41 -14.05
N LYS A 111 -16.81 7.41 -12.90
CA LYS A 111 -15.52 6.72 -12.71
C LYS A 111 -15.71 5.40 -11.96
N ASP A 112 -14.79 4.47 -12.19
CA ASP A 112 -14.67 3.22 -11.43
C ASP A 112 -13.57 3.35 -10.37
N TRP A 113 -13.56 2.43 -9.41
CA TRP A 113 -12.49 2.31 -8.42
C TRP A 113 -11.14 2.08 -9.10
N TYR A 114 -10.12 2.84 -8.71
CA TYR A 114 -8.77 2.53 -9.15
C TYR A 114 -8.20 1.37 -8.33
N ARG A 115 -7.24 0.65 -8.92
CA ARG A 115 -6.56 -0.46 -8.27
C ARG A 115 -5.06 -0.27 -8.39
N ALA A 116 -4.36 -0.42 -7.27
CA ALA A 116 -2.92 -0.54 -7.21
C ALA A 116 -2.56 -1.96 -6.76
N GLY A 117 -1.55 -2.55 -7.39
CA GLY A 117 -1.02 -3.84 -6.94
C GLY A 117 -0.30 -3.72 -5.59
N PRO A 118 0.20 -4.83 -5.02
CA PRO A 118 1.06 -4.81 -3.84
C PRO A 118 2.18 -3.78 -3.96
N HIS A 119 2.35 -2.91 -2.96
CA HIS A 119 3.29 -1.80 -3.07
C HIS A 119 3.85 -1.31 -1.72
N GLU A 120 4.94 -0.56 -1.83
CA GLU A 120 5.47 0.30 -0.78
C GLU A 120 5.13 1.76 -1.10
N MET A 121 4.99 2.60 -0.08
CA MET A 121 4.84 4.05 -0.25
C MET A 121 5.88 4.81 0.55
N PHE A 122 6.31 5.96 0.01
CA PHE A 122 7.27 6.88 0.62
C PHE A 122 6.69 8.30 0.70
N CYS A 123 6.75 8.89 1.89
CA CYS A 123 6.39 10.29 2.14
C CYS A 123 7.68 11.04 2.50
N PHE A 124 7.74 12.30 2.10
CA PHE A 124 8.98 13.06 2.13
C PHE A 124 8.84 14.36 2.91
N PRO A 125 9.94 14.87 3.51
CA PRO A 125 9.97 16.18 4.15
C PRO A 125 9.54 17.30 3.21
N GLN A 126 8.98 18.37 3.77
CA GLN A 126 8.58 19.53 3.00
C GLN A 126 9.75 20.11 2.18
N GLY A 127 9.48 20.52 0.94
CA GLY A 127 10.46 21.11 0.02
C GLY A 127 11.23 20.10 -0.84
N THR A 128 10.98 18.80 -0.69
CA THR A 128 11.70 17.77 -1.48
C THR A 128 10.96 17.31 -2.72
N GLY A 129 9.75 17.77 -3.04
CA GLY A 129 8.96 17.26 -4.17
C GLY A 129 9.67 17.28 -5.53
N HIS A 130 10.68 18.16 -5.70
CA HIS A 130 11.51 18.21 -6.90
C HIS A 130 12.24 16.88 -7.21
N ILE A 131 12.52 16.04 -6.21
CA ILE A 131 13.19 14.75 -6.41
C ILE A 131 12.31 13.72 -7.13
N LEU A 132 11.00 13.95 -7.20
CA LEU A 132 10.04 13.06 -7.85
C LEU A 132 9.72 13.48 -9.29
N GLN A 133 10.40 14.50 -9.82
CA GLN A 133 10.18 14.98 -11.18
C GLN A 133 10.40 13.87 -12.22
N GLY A 134 9.46 13.73 -13.15
CA GLY A 134 9.52 12.78 -14.26
C GLY A 134 8.96 11.39 -13.95
N ILE A 135 8.56 11.10 -12.71
CA ILE A 135 7.84 9.88 -12.36
C ILE A 135 6.35 10.05 -12.76
N GLY A 136 5.72 9.00 -13.28
CA GLY A 136 4.34 9.01 -13.76
C GLY A 136 3.30 9.03 -12.64
N HIS A 137 2.01 8.98 -13.02
CA HIS A 137 0.86 9.02 -12.11
C HIS A 137 -0.12 7.84 -12.30
N ASP A 138 0.29 6.77 -13.00
CA ASP A 138 -0.59 5.65 -13.35
C ASP A 138 -0.48 4.49 -12.34
N PRO A 139 -1.47 4.30 -11.44
CA PRO A 139 -1.44 3.23 -10.44
C PRO A 139 -1.63 1.83 -11.04
N SER A 140 -2.14 1.72 -12.26
CA SER A 140 -2.46 0.44 -12.90
C SER A 140 -1.28 -0.20 -13.65
N SER A 141 -0.28 0.61 -13.99
CA SER A 141 0.89 0.20 -14.79
C SER A 141 1.76 -0.86 -14.09
N GLY A 142 1.72 -0.93 -12.76
CA GLY A 142 2.68 -1.67 -11.94
C GLY A 142 4.08 -1.03 -11.92
N GLN A 143 4.25 0.17 -12.46
CA GLN A 143 5.47 0.96 -12.38
C GLN A 143 5.40 1.93 -11.19
N PRO A 144 6.53 2.46 -10.71
CA PRO A 144 6.53 3.53 -9.74
C PRO A 144 5.73 4.75 -10.21
N TYR A 145 4.93 5.32 -9.33
CA TYR A 145 4.11 6.49 -9.62
C TYR A 145 4.07 7.45 -8.44
N VAL A 146 3.74 8.70 -8.73
CA VAL A 146 3.58 9.77 -7.76
C VAL A 146 2.10 10.00 -7.52
N ARG A 147 1.68 10.02 -6.26
CA ARG A 147 0.32 10.36 -5.85
C ARG A 147 0.29 11.75 -5.23
N PRO A 148 -0.49 12.69 -5.79
CA PRO A 148 -0.70 13.99 -5.17
C PRO A 148 -1.31 13.86 -3.78
N VAL A 149 -0.93 14.76 -2.85
CA VAL A 149 -1.55 14.87 -1.53
C VAL A 149 -1.93 16.33 -1.31
N PRO A 150 -3.22 16.65 -1.11
CA PRO A 150 -3.64 18.02 -0.83
C PRO A 150 -2.94 18.59 0.42
N GLY A 151 -2.22 19.71 0.24
CA GLY A 151 -1.57 20.42 1.35
C GLY A 151 -0.24 19.81 1.85
N ALA A 152 0.30 18.81 1.14
CA ALA A 152 1.56 18.15 1.48
C ALA A 152 2.41 17.84 0.24
N GLU A 153 3.63 17.35 0.47
CA GLU A 153 4.46 16.77 -0.59
C GLU A 153 3.80 15.52 -1.16
N PRO A 154 3.92 15.29 -2.47
CA PRO A 154 3.35 14.11 -3.09
C PRO A 154 4.08 12.84 -2.62
N MET A 155 3.34 11.74 -2.58
CA MET A 155 3.88 10.43 -2.17
C MET A 155 4.46 9.71 -3.38
N LEU A 156 5.56 8.99 -3.19
CA LEU A 156 6.04 8.00 -4.15
C LEU A 156 5.43 6.65 -3.79
N VAL A 157 4.83 5.98 -4.76
CA VAL A 157 4.34 4.61 -4.61
C VAL A 157 5.15 3.71 -5.52
N VAL A 158 5.63 2.59 -4.97
CA VAL A 158 6.48 1.62 -5.66
C VAL A 158 5.80 0.26 -5.64
N PRO A 159 5.05 -0.09 -6.69
CA PRO A 159 4.48 -1.43 -6.83
C PRO A 159 5.55 -2.50 -7.02
N VAL A 160 5.30 -3.67 -6.43
CA VAL A 160 6.12 -4.88 -6.60
C VAL A 160 5.42 -5.95 -7.45
N ALA A 161 4.15 -5.71 -7.80
CA ALA A 161 3.37 -6.51 -8.75
C ALA A 161 2.21 -5.65 -9.31
N LYS A 162 1.60 -6.10 -10.42
CA LYS A 162 0.41 -5.43 -10.97
C LYS A 162 -0.83 -5.68 -10.11
N PRO A 163 -1.91 -4.89 -10.27
CA PRO A 163 -3.18 -5.18 -9.63
C PRO A 163 -3.65 -6.62 -9.90
N GLY A 164 -3.93 -7.37 -8.82
CA GLY A 164 -4.37 -8.76 -8.88
C GLY A 164 -3.26 -9.81 -9.05
N GLU A 165 -2.00 -9.40 -9.19
CA GLU A 165 -0.85 -10.31 -9.22
C GLU A 165 -0.20 -10.44 -7.83
N THR A 166 0.33 -11.63 -7.55
CA THR A 166 1.13 -11.89 -6.35
C THR A 166 2.61 -11.64 -6.66
N ALA A 167 3.28 -10.85 -5.83
CA ALA A 167 4.73 -10.72 -5.90
C ALA A 167 5.41 -11.99 -5.36
N CYS A 168 6.17 -12.68 -6.20
CA CYS A 168 6.97 -13.85 -5.81
C CYS A 168 8.46 -13.47 -5.82
N GLY A 169 9.12 -13.55 -4.67
CA GLY A 169 10.58 -13.57 -4.65
C GLY A 169 11.10 -14.89 -5.24
N CYS A 170 12.22 -14.89 -5.94
CA CYS A 170 12.90 -16.14 -6.31
C CYS A 170 13.85 -16.56 -5.17
N PRO A 171 13.50 -17.57 -4.36
CA PRO A 171 14.52 -18.28 -3.60
C PRO A 171 15.43 -19.01 -4.59
N SER A 172 16.68 -19.20 -4.20
CA SER A 172 17.74 -19.85 -4.99
C SER A 172 17.38 -21.25 -5.54
N ASP A 173 16.32 -21.88 -5.03
CA ASP A 173 15.83 -23.20 -5.46
C ASP A 173 14.47 -23.18 -6.19
N CYS A 174 14.00 -22.03 -6.69
CA CYS A 174 12.70 -21.95 -7.36
C CYS A 174 12.77 -22.30 -8.88
N PRO A 175 11.99 -23.28 -9.38
CA PRO A 175 11.96 -23.62 -10.80
C PRO A 175 11.41 -22.50 -11.71
N CYS A 176 10.68 -21.53 -11.15
CA CYS A 176 10.10 -20.40 -11.90
C CYS A 176 11.17 -19.48 -12.53
N CYS A 177 12.39 -19.41 -11.96
CA CYS A 177 13.49 -18.63 -12.50
C CYS A 177 14.26 -19.34 -13.65
N ARG A 178 14.10 -20.66 -13.83
CA ARG A 178 14.78 -21.41 -14.91
C ARG A 178 14.14 -21.25 -16.28
N ASN A 179 12.83 -20.99 -16.35
CA ASN A 179 12.11 -20.99 -17.61
C ASN A 179 12.14 -19.64 -18.36
N ASN A 180 12.67 -18.58 -17.77
CA ASN A 180 12.75 -17.25 -18.41
C ASN A 180 14.09 -16.94 -19.08
N SER A 181 15.06 -17.87 -19.06
CA SER A 181 16.33 -17.73 -19.80
C SER A 181 16.37 -18.48 -21.14
N ALA A 182 15.29 -19.14 -21.56
CA ALA A 182 15.19 -19.68 -22.91
C ALA A 182 14.57 -18.65 -23.85
N GLY A 183 15.35 -17.61 -24.17
CA GLY A 183 15.06 -16.76 -25.32
C GLY A 183 15.09 -17.59 -26.60
N SER A 184 14.13 -17.30 -27.48
CA SER A 184 14.33 -17.22 -28.93
C SER A 184 15.22 -18.30 -29.56
N GLY A 185 14.61 -19.43 -29.89
CA GLY A 185 15.11 -20.38 -30.89
C GLY A 185 13.96 -20.78 -31.79
N SER A 186 13.91 -20.18 -32.97
CA SER A 186 13.05 -20.53 -34.10
C SER A 186 13.25 -21.98 -34.56
N GLU A 187 12.17 -22.61 -35.02
CA GLU A 187 12.00 -23.55 -36.17
C GLU A 187 10.83 -24.50 -35.84
N SER A 188 9.60 -24.23 -36.30
CA SER A 188 9.07 -24.49 -37.65
C SER A 188 9.31 -25.92 -38.17
N SER A 189 8.24 -26.71 -38.13
CA SER A 189 7.76 -27.60 -39.20
C SER A 189 8.71 -28.65 -39.79
N ALA A 190 8.50 -29.92 -39.42
CA ALA A 190 8.24 -31.08 -40.31
C ALA A 190 8.28 -32.38 -39.51
#